data_AF-A0AAV0D280-F1
#
_entry.id   AF-A0AAV0D280-F1
#
_cell.length_a   1.000
_cell.length_b   1.000
_cell.length_c   1.000
_cell.angle_alpha   90.00
_cell.angle_beta   90.00
_cell.angle_gamma   90.00
#
_symmetry.space_group_name_H-M   'P 1'
#
loop_
_entity.id
_entity.type
_entity.pdbx_description
1 polymer ?
#
loop_
_entity_poly.entity_id
_entity_poly.type
_entity_poly.pdbx_seq_one_letter_code
_entity_poly.pdbx_strand_id
1 'polypeptide(L)'
;MASTVKEYEQYLSLLDAEDVRMRAWLEKIGGQKWAKCLAGPSRFNVMTSNCAESLNSVNVCAREYCVSKLIDFLRERMQEWFTERREKAESTHTILSEKNEKVLVALQLESRCMKVKPSCAYEFEVIDRKCRCFVVNLNSKSCSCGQFQLDHFVCVHAVAAIGSRPGLSCYNYISPYYTRDMLLATWSGIMHPIGDSEDWVIPSHISSVRCKPPSCLKRPPGRPKKSRIPSIGEYRGSKHRKCSRCNVVGHNKKTCSNAIPMAKN
;
A
#
# COMPACT_ATOMS: atom_id res chain seq x y z
N MET A 1 -8.48 -8.61 -4.49
CA MET A 1 -7.68 -9.29 -5.54
C MET A 1 -7.85 -10.79 -5.37
N ALA A 2 -7.93 -11.53 -6.47
CA ALA A 2 -8.21 -12.95 -6.45
C ALA A 2 -7.09 -13.75 -5.78
N SER A 3 -7.45 -14.53 -4.76
CA SER A 3 -6.55 -15.45 -4.05
C SER A 3 -6.60 -16.86 -4.64
N THR A 4 -7.58 -17.14 -5.50
CA THR A 4 -7.72 -18.41 -6.24
C THR A 4 -7.96 -18.17 -7.72
N VAL A 5 -7.69 -19.17 -8.56
CA VAL A 5 -8.01 -19.12 -10.01
C VAL A 5 -9.52 -18.99 -10.23
N LYS A 6 -10.34 -19.61 -9.37
CA LYS A 6 -11.79 -19.47 -9.44
C LYS A 6 -12.25 -18.02 -9.22
N GLU A 7 -11.73 -17.35 -8.19
CA GLU A 7 -12.02 -15.94 -7.95
C GLU A 7 -11.52 -15.06 -9.10
N TYR A 8 -10.38 -15.40 -9.69
CA TYR A 8 -9.82 -14.69 -10.84
C TYR A 8 -10.77 -14.72 -12.03
N GLU A 9 -11.27 -15.90 -12.41
CA GLU A 9 -12.25 -16.05 -13.50
C GLU A 9 -13.59 -15.39 -13.18
N GLN A 10 -14.03 -15.45 -11.93
CA GLN A 10 -15.25 -14.75 -11.50
C GLN A 10 -15.11 -13.24 -11.66
N TYR A 11 -13.98 -12.66 -11.27
CA TYR A 11 -13.74 -11.22 -11.46
C TYR A 11 -13.65 -10.85 -12.93
N LEU A 12 -13.00 -11.66 -13.77
CA LEU A 12 -12.99 -11.42 -15.23
C LEU A 12 -14.40 -11.47 -15.83
N SER A 13 -15.23 -12.41 -15.38
CA SER A 13 -16.62 -12.52 -15.86
C SER A 13 -17.47 -11.30 -15.45
N LEU A 14 -17.26 -10.77 -14.24
CA LEU A 14 -17.92 -9.54 -13.80
C LEU A 14 -17.45 -8.32 -14.62
N LEU A 15 -16.15 -8.25 -14.95
CA LEU A 15 -15.61 -7.17 -15.77
C LEU A 15 -16.12 -7.25 -17.22
N ASP A 16 -16.27 -8.44 -17.79
CA ASP A 16 -16.85 -8.58 -19.14
C ASP A 16 -18.29 -8.10 -19.22
N ALA A 17 -19.06 -8.33 -18.16
CA ALA A 17 -20.44 -7.86 -18.07
C ALA A 17 -20.53 -6.32 -18.04
N GLU A 18 -19.48 -5.65 -17.60
CA GLU A 18 -19.40 -4.19 -17.55
C GLU A 18 -18.79 -3.61 -18.84
N ASP A 19 -17.64 -4.13 -19.29
CA ASP A 19 -17.02 -3.80 -20.58
C ASP A 19 -16.06 -4.90 -21.04
N VAL A 20 -16.44 -5.61 -22.11
CA VAL A 20 -15.68 -6.69 -22.75
C VAL A 20 -14.25 -6.29 -23.13
N ARG A 21 -13.98 -4.99 -23.37
CA ARG A 21 -12.64 -4.50 -23.71
C ARG A 21 -11.67 -4.57 -22.53
N MET A 22 -12.17 -4.62 -21.29
CA MET A 22 -11.33 -4.68 -20.09
C MET A 22 -10.52 -5.97 -20.03
N ARG A 23 -11.09 -7.11 -20.44
CA ARG A 23 -10.38 -8.39 -20.46
C ARG A 23 -9.19 -8.36 -21.40
N ALA A 24 -9.39 -7.93 -22.65
CA ALA A 24 -8.30 -7.82 -23.63
C ALA A 24 -7.20 -6.85 -23.17
N TRP A 25 -7.56 -5.80 -22.43
CA TRP A 25 -6.59 -4.88 -21.83
C TRP A 25 -5.82 -5.53 -20.66
N LEU A 26 -6.50 -6.25 -19.75
CA LEU A 26 -5.89 -6.95 -18.62
C LEU A 26 -4.98 -8.11 -19.06
N GLU A 27 -5.33 -8.81 -20.13
CA GLU A 27 -4.49 -9.85 -20.73
C GLU A 27 -3.16 -9.29 -21.22
N LYS A 28 -3.17 -8.12 -21.88
CA LYS A 28 -1.92 -7.44 -22.31
C LYS A 28 -1.02 -7.06 -21.14
N ILE A 29 -1.59 -6.77 -19.98
CA ILE A 29 -0.82 -6.45 -18.76
C ILE A 29 -0.16 -7.72 -18.20
N GLY A 30 -0.90 -8.83 -18.24
CA GLY A 30 -0.53 -10.13 -17.66
C GLY A 30 -1.08 -10.32 -16.25
N GLY A 31 -1.78 -11.43 -16.03
CA GLY A 31 -2.46 -11.79 -14.78
C GLY A 31 -1.57 -11.75 -13.54
N GLN A 32 -0.30 -12.11 -13.68
CA GLN A 32 0.71 -12.06 -12.60
C GLN A 32 0.94 -10.67 -12.01
N LYS A 33 0.53 -9.60 -12.70
CA LYS A 33 0.69 -8.22 -12.21
C LYS A 33 -0.48 -7.74 -11.36
N TRP A 34 -1.65 -8.37 -11.46
CA TRP A 34 -2.88 -7.86 -10.82
C TRP A 34 -3.68 -8.93 -10.05
N ALA A 35 -3.40 -10.23 -10.27
CA ALA A 35 -4.00 -11.34 -9.55
C ALA A 35 -2.97 -12.01 -8.62
N LYS A 36 -3.29 -12.14 -7.33
CA LYS A 36 -2.37 -12.73 -6.35
C LYS A 36 -2.09 -14.20 -6.64
N CYS A 37 -3.11 -14.95 -7.03
CA CYS A 37 -2.98 -16.38 -7.37
C CYS A 37 -2.00 -16.64 -8.52
N LEU A 38 -1.72 -15.63 -9.37
CA LEU A 38 -0.80 -15.73 -10.50
C LEU A 38 0.55 -15.03 -10.25
N ALA A 39 0.68 -14.28 -9.15
CA ALA A 39 1.82 -13.39 -8.89
C ALA A 39 3.04 -14.08 -8.24
N GLY A 40 2.98 -15.40 -8.03
CA GLY A 40 4.00 -16.16 -7.32
C GLY A 40 3.94 -16.00 -5.78
N PRO A 41 4.75 -16.77 -5.03
CA PRO A 41 4.59 -16.93 -3.58
C PRO A 41 5.09 -15.76 -2.72
N SER A 42 5.75 -14.74 -3.30
CA SER A 42 6.60 -13.81 -2.53
C SER A 42 6.05 -12.38 -2.38
N ARG A 43 4.77 -12.12 -2.66
CA ARG A 43 4.23 -10.75 -2.68
C ARG A 43 3.55 -10.26 -1.40
N PHE A 44 3.40 -11.08 -0.35
CA PHE A 44 2.93 -10.69 1.01
C PHE A 44 1.80 -9.64 1.05
N ASN A 45 0.77 -9.77 0.20
CA ASN A 45 -0.35 -8.83 0.08
C ASN A 45 -0.02 -7.39 -0.40
N VAL A 46 1.19 -7.11 -0.90
CA VAL A 46 1.58 -5.79 -1.40
C VAL A 46 1.53 -5.79 -2.94
N MET A 47 0.46 -5.20 -3.49
CA MET A 47 0.33 -4.97 -4.95
C MET A 47 -0.05 -3.51 -5.27
N THR A 48 0.36 -2.58 -4.41
CA THR A 48 0.04 -1.16 -4.56
C THR A 48 1.30 -0.33 -4.78
N SER A 49 1.18 0.73 -5.59
CA SER A 49 2.15 1.82 -5.72
C SER A 49 2.18 2.73 -4.49
N ASN A 50 1.49 2.38 -3.40
CA ASN A 50 1.24 3.26 -2.26
C ASN A 50 2.54 3.76 -1.61
N CYS A 51 3.60 2.96 -1.59
CA CYS A 51 4.91 3.41 -1.10
C CYS A 51 5.47 4.57 -1.96
N ALA A 52 5.41 4.44 -3.28
CA ALA A 52 5.85 5.48 -4.20
C ALA A 52 4.93 6.70 -4.17
N GLU A 53 3.62 6.52 -4.05
CA GLU A 53 2.65 7.61 -3.97
C GLU A 53 2.77 8.41 -2.67
N SER A 54 2.93 7.72 -1.54
CA SER A 54 3.18 8.35 -0.23
C SER A 54 4.50 9.11 -0.22
N LEU A 55 5.58 8.52 -0.75
CA LEU A 55 6.85 9.24 -0.86
C LEU A 55 6.73 10.46 -1.79
N ASN A 56 6.01 10.32 -2.90
CA ASN A 56 5.78 11.41 -3.84
C ASN A 56 4.95 12.55 -3.23
N SER A 57 3.98 12.24 -2.37
CA SER A 57 3.13 13.24 -1.70
C SER A 57 3.94 14.02 -0.67
N VAL A 58 4.80 13.35 0.10
CA VAL A 58 5.70 13.99 1.07
C VAL A 58 6.73 14.88 0.37
N ASN A 59 7.18 14.49 -0.82
CA ASN A 59 8.24 15.20 -1.55
C ASN A 59 7.73 16.33 -2.47
N VAL A 60 6.43 16.63 -2.50
CA VAL A 60 5.87 17.62 -3.46
C VAL A 60 6.56 18.97 -3.38
N CYS A 61 6.77 19.50 -2.16
CA CYS A 61 7.43 20.78 -1.96
C CYS A 61 8.95 20.67 -2.12
N ALA A 62 9.55 19.59 -1.62
CA ALA A 62 11.01 19.38 -1.67
C ALA A 62 11.56 19.26 -3.10
N ARG A 63 10.74 18.84 -4.07
CA ARG A 63 11.10 18.79 -5.49
C ARG A 63 11.46 20.14 -6.11
N GLU A 64 11.10 21.24 -5.47
CA GLU A 64 11.46 22.59 -5.94
C GLU A 64 12.77 23.11 -5.32
N TYR A 65 13.35 22.35 -4.38
CA TYR A 65 14.61 22.72 -3.75
C TYR A 65 15.79 22.48 -4.69
N CYS A 66 16.89 23.21 -4.44
CA CYS A 66 18.17 22.85 -5.03
C CYS A 66 18.59 21.44 -4.57
N VAL A 67 19.47 20.78 -5.33
CA VAL A 67 19.85 19.38 -5.09
C VAL A 67 20.33 19.17 -3.65
N SER A 68 21.15 20.07 -3.11
CA SER A 68 21.62 19.99 -1.71
C SER A 68 20.46 20.00 -0.71
N LYS A 69 19.56 20.97 -0.82
CA LYS A 69 18.39 21.09 0.07
C LYS A 69 17.37 19.96 -0.10
N LEU A 70 17.28 19.36 -1.28
CA LEU A 70 16.48 18.14 -1.47
C LEU A 70 17.10 16.95 -0.73
N ILE A 71 18.42 16.78 -0.80
CA ILE A 71 19.12 15.71 -0.08
C ILE A 71 18.99 15.91 1.43
N ASP A 72 19.17 17.13 1.93
CA ASP A 72 18.97 17.47 3.35
C ASP A 72 17.55 17.08 3.81
N PHE A 73 16.53 17.49 3.06
CA PHE A 73 15.13 17.17 3.36
C PHE A 73 14.86 15.66 3.40
N LEU A 74 15.37 14.91 2.41
CA LEU A 74 15.17 13.46 2.35
C LEU A 74 15.87 12.77 3.52
N ARG A 75 17.07 13.22 3.86
CA ARG A 75 17.84 12.72 5.00
C ARG A 75 17.10 12.97 6.32
N GLU A 76 16.67 14.20 6.57
CA GLU A 76 15.89 14.57 7.77
C GLU A 76 14.65 13.70 7.88
N ARG A 77 13.90 13.54 6.78
CA ARG A 77 12.70 12.70 6.77
C ARG A 77 12.98 11.24 7.07
N MET A 78 14.06 10.68 6.51
CA MET A 78 14.47 9.31 6.80
C MET A 78 14.91 9.17 8.26
N GLN A 79 15.60 10.16 8.82
CA GLN A 79 16.00 10.17 10.24
C GLN A 79 14.77 10.16 11.17
N GLU A 80 13.81 11.06 10.94
CA GLU A 80 12.54 11.08 11.67
C GLU A 80 11.82 9.73 11.57
N TRP A 81 11.61 9.25 10.34
CA TRP A 81 10.85 8.02 10.10
C TRP A 81 11.47 6.77 10.68
N PHE A 82 12.79 6.62 10.60
CA PHE A 82 13.48 5.48 11.20
C PHE A 82 13.42 5.54 12.71
N THR A 83 13.58 6.73 13.30
CA THR A 83 13.51 6.91 14.75
C THR A 83 12.11 6.60 15.27
N GLU A 84 11.07 7.24 14.73
CA GLU A 84 9.67 7.01 15.10
C GLU A 84 9.27 5.53 14.97
N ARG A 85 9.66 4.88 13.86
CA ARG A 85 9.30 3.48 13.61
C ARG A 85 10.06 2.51 14.50
N ARG A 86 11.32 2.81 14.83
CA ARG A 86 12.10 2.04 15.78
C ARG A 86 11.51 2.16 17.18
N GLU A 87 11.25 3.37 17.67
CA GLU A 87 10.63 3.60 18.97
C GLU A 87 9.29 2.88 19.08
N LYS A 88 8.46 2.93 18.01
CA LYS A 88 7.21 2.18 17.95
C LYS A 88 7.40 0.65 17.96
N ALA A 89 8.43 0.16 17.28
CA ALA A 89 8.75 -1.26 17.27
C ALA A 89 9.25 -1.72 18.65
N GLU A 90 10.05 -0.91 19.34
CA GLU A 90 10.54 -1.14 20.70
C GLU A 90 9.42 -1.09 21.73
N SER A 91 8.43 -0.20 21.55
CA SER A 91 7.24 -0.13 22.40
C SER A 91 6.23 -1.25 22.17
N THR A 92 6.44 -2.10 21.14
CA THR A 92 5.54 -3.22 20.86
C THR A 92 5.92 -4.41 21.74
N HIS A 93 5.03 -4.84 22.63
CA HIS A 93 5.30 -5.99 23.52
C HIS A 93 4.74 -7.32 23.02
N THR A 94 3.92 -7.30 21.96
CA THR A 94 3.32 -8.49 21.35
C THR A 94 4.31 -9.23 20.45
N ILE A 95 4.01 -10.49 20.11
CA ILE A 95 4.84 -11.31 19.21
C ILE A 95 4.81 -10.74 17.79
N LEU A 96 3.64 -10.27 17.34
CA LEU A 96 3.44 -9.63 16.06
C LEU A 96 3.48 -8.11 16.19
N SER A 97 3.60 -7.40 15.06
CA SER A 97 3.35 -5.95 15.05
C SER A 97 1.90 -5.65 15.49
N GLU A 98 1.67 -4.51 16.15
CA GLU A 98 0.34 -4.11 16.64
C GLU A 98 -0.77 -4.25 15.60
N LYS A 99 -0.46 -3.89 14.34
CA LYS A 99 -1.40 -3.98 13.22
C LYS A 99 -1.79 -5.44 12.96
N ASN A 100 -0.80 -6.33 12.90
CA ASN A 100 -1.04 -7.74 12.60
C ASN A 100 -1.68 -8.47 13.78
N GLU A 101 -1.37 -8.05 15.01
CA GLU A 101 -2.03 -8.54 16.22
C GLU A 101 -3.54 -8.25 16.18
N LYS A 102 -3.93 -7.01 15.84
CA LYS A 102 -5.34 -6.64 15.64
C LYS A 102 -6.00 -7.46 14.53
N VAL A 103 -5.30 -7.73 13.43
CA VAL A 103 -5.79 -8.60 12.36
C VAL A 103 -6.01 -10.03 12.88
N LEU A 104 -5.06 -10.59 13.64
CA LEU A 104 -5.18 -11.93 14.21
C LEU A 104 -6.38 -12.03 15.16
N VAL A 105 -6.56 -11.05 16.06
CA VAL A 105 -7.71 -10.99 16.97
C VAL A 105 -9.04 -10.94 16.21
N ALA A 106 -9.12 -10.15 15.13
CA ALA A 106 -10.31 -10.10 14.29
C ALA A 106 -10.61 -11.45 13.62
N LEU A 107 -9.58 -12.12 13.09
CA LEU A 107 -9.71 -13.46 12.50
C LEU A 107 -10.14 -14.50 13.55
N GLN A 108 -9.62 -14.43 14.77
CA GLN A 108 -10.03 -15.31 15.87
C GLN A 108 -11.48 -15.09 16.29
N LEU A 109 -11.98 -13.85 16.25
CA LEU A 109 -13.39 -13.58 16.51
C LEU A 109 -14.27 -14.14 15.38
N GLU A 110 -13.85 -13.93 14.13
CA GLU A 110 -14.59 -14.41 12.96
C GLU A 110 -14.63 -15.94 12.91
N SER A 111 -13.53 -16.63 13.25
CA SER A 111 -13.41 -18.09 13.16
C SER A 111 -14.35 -18.86 14.11
N ARG A 112 -14.84 -18.24 15.19
CA ARG A 112 -15.68 -18.90 16.23
C ARG A 112 -16.97 -19.52 15.71
N CYS A 113 -17.46 -19.01 14.58
CA CYS A 113 -18.70 -19.46 13.95
C CYS A 113 -18.53 -20.62 12.97
N MET A 114 -17.29 -21.06 12.72
CA MET A 114 -16.99 -22.02 11.67
C MET A 114 -17.11 -23.43 12.21
N LYS A 115 -17.62 -24.34 11.38
CA LYS A 115 -17.67 -25.76 11.73
C LYS A 115 -16.41 -26.43 11.21
N VAL A 116 -15.65 -27.04 12.12
CA VAL A 116 -14.39 -27.72 11.79
C VAL A 116 -14.60 -29.23 11.91
N LYS A 117 -14.20 -29.97 10.88
CA LYS A 117 -14.15 -31.44 10.87
C LYS A 117 -12.69 -31.87 10.62
N PRO A 118 -11.98 -32.39 11.64
CA PRO A 118 -10.64 -32.92 11.44
C PRO A 118 -10.69 -34.18 10.55
N SER A 119 -9.84 -34.24 9.52
CA SER A 119 -9.65 -35.44 8.71
C SER A 119 -8.46 -36.27 9.22
N CYS A 120 -7.37 -35.60 9.61
CA CYS A 120 -6.20 -36.23 10.23
C CYS A 120 -5.48 -35.25 11.16
N ALA A 121 -4.26 -35.58 11.60
CA ALA A 121 -3.44 -34.76 12.51
C ALA A 121 -3.22 -33.31 12.04
N TYR A 122 -3.18 -33.07 10.72
CA TYR A 122 -2.81 -31.78 10.14
C TYR A 122 -3.79 -31.27 9.09
N GLU A 123 -4.83 -32.04 8.74
CA GLU A 123 -5.78 -31.71 7.68
C GLU A 123 -7.23 -31.63 8.19
N PHE A 124 -7.95 -30.61 7.75
CA PHE A 124 -9.26 -30.24 8.26
C PHE A 124 -10.18 -29.76 7.14
N GLU A 125 -11.44 -30.16 7.20
CA GLU A 125 -12.52 -29.54 6.46
C GLU A 125 -13.14 -28.44 7.35
N VAL A 126 -13.16 -27.20 6.86
CA VAL A 126 -13.71 -26.05 7.58
C VAL A 126 -14.87 -25.48 6.77
N ILE A 127 -16.04 -25.38 7.39
CA ILE A 127 -17.24 -24.83 6.79
C ILE A 127 -17.44 -23.42 7.36
N ASP A 128 -17.44 -22.42 6.48
CA ASP A 128 -17.63 -21.01 6.85
C ASP A 128 -19.11 -20.65 7.10
N ARG A 129 -19.39 -19.41 7.53
CA ARG A 129 -20.77 -18.91 7.74
C ARG A 129 -21.65 -18.98 6.51
N LYS A 130 -21.05 -19.02 5.32
CA LYS A 130 -21.74 -19.07 4.02
C LYS A 130 -21.92 -20.51 3.53
N CYS A 131 -21.70 -21.50 4.40
CA CYS A 131 -21.77 -22.93 4.10
C CYS A 131 -20.79 -23.38 3.00
N ARG A 132 -19.69 -22.65 2.80
CA ARG A 132 -18.63 -23.04 1.85
C ARG A 132 -17.62 -23.90 2.58
N CYS A 133 -17.23 -25.02 1.96
CA CYS A 133 -16.22 -25.92 2.49
C CYS A 133 -14.83 -25.51 2.01
N PHE A 134 -13.88 -25.45 2.95
CA PHE A 134 -12.48 -25.20 2.71
C PHE A 134 -11.64 -26.32 3.30
N VAL A 135 -10.58 -26.69 2.59
CA VAL A 135 -9.59 -27.65 3.09
C VAL A 135 -8.41 -26.86 3.64
N VAL A 136 -8.03 -27.14 4.88
CA VAL A 136 -6.89 -26.53 5.56
C VAL A 136 -5.88 -27.62 5.88
N ASN A 137 -4.62 -27.38 5.51
CA ASN A 137 -3.51 -28.26 5.85
C ASN A 137 -2.45 -27.46 6.64
N LEU A 138 -2.30 -27.77 7.92
CA LEU A 138 -1.40 -27.06 8.84
C LEU A 138 0.07 -27.38 8.62
N ASN A 139 0.40 -28.57 8.10
CA ASN A 139 1.79 -28.97 7.85
C ASN A 139 2.39 -28.18 6.68
N SER A 140 1.63 -28.09 5.57
CA SER A 140 1.99 -27.31 4.38
C SER A 140 1.65 -25.82 4.48
N LYS A 141 1.04 -25.39 5.60
CA LYS A 141 0.54 -24.02 5.81
C LYS A 141 -0.33 -23.52 4.64
N SER A 142 -1.26 -24.37 4.19
CA SER A 142 -2.11 -24.09 3.03
C SER A 142 -3.59 -24.16 3.35
N CYS A 143 -4.37 -23.40 2.58
CA CYS A 143 -5.83 -23.44 2.60
C CYS A 143 -6.38 -23.29 1.18
N SER A 144 -7.47 -23.99 0.87
CA SER A 144 -8.14 -23.85 -0.43
C SER A 144 -8.70 -22.44 -0.70
N CYS A 145 -8.76 -21.55 0.31
CA CYS A 145 -9.06 -20.13 0.10
C CYS A 145 -7.91 -19.32 -0.52
N GLY A 146 -6.70 -19.90 -0.64
CA GLY A 146 -5.54 -19.21 -1.21
C GLY A 146 -4.74 -18.37 -0.22
N GLN A 147 -5.40 -17.74 0.75
CA GLN A 147 -4.80 -16.69 1.58
C GLN A 147 -3.66 -17.19 2.47
N PHE A 148 -3.79 -18.38 3.06
CA PHE A 148 -2.83 -18.88 4.04
C PHE A 148 -1.40 -18.99 3.44
N GLN A 149 -1.31 -19.57 2.25
CA GLN A 149 -0.06 -19.75 1.53
C GLN A 149 0.42 -18.49 0.80
N LEU A 150 -0.48 -17.62 0.35
CA LEU A 150 -0.11 -16.41 -0.42
C LEU A 150 0.34 -15.27 0.48
N ASP A 151 -0.34 -15.08 1.61
CA ASP A 151 -0.04 -14.00 2.54
C ASP A 151 0.97 -14.47 3.59
N HIS A 152 1.31 -15.76 3.67
CA HIS A 152 2.18 -16.34 4.71
C HIS A 152 1.73 -15.97 6.14
N PHE A 153 0.42 -15.80 6.27
CA PHE A 153 -0.28 -15.41 7.48
C PHE A 153 -1.53 -16.29 7.59
N VAL A 154 -1.92 -16.65 8.82
CA VAL A 154 -3.09 -17.51 9.02
C VAL A 154 -4.35 -16.86 8.44
N CYS A 155 -5.08 -17.59 7.59
CA CYS A 155 -6.41 -17.16 7.16
C CYS A 155 -7.46 -17.55 8.22
N VAL A 156 -8.68 -17.01 8.11
CA VAL A 156 -9.76 -17.29 9.07
C VAL A 156 -10.06 -18.79 9.23
N HIS A 157 -9.98 -19.58 8.14
CA HIS A 157 -10.18 -21.04 8.18
C HIS A 157 -9.04 -21.74 8.91
N ALA A 158 -7.80 -21.29 8.71
CA ALA A 158 -6.64 -21.82 9.42
C ALA A 158 -6.73 -21.52 10.91
N VAL A 159 -7.18 -20.33 11.29
CA VAL A 159 -7.44 -19.97 12.70
C VAL A 159 -8.50 -20.89 13.32
N ALA A 160 -9.59 -21.19 12.59
CA ALA A 160 -10.60 -22.15 13.06
C ALA A 160 -10.01 -23.56 13.27
N ALA A 161 -9.24 -24.06 12.29
CA ALA A 161 -8.59 -25.37 12.37
C ALA A 161 -7.60 -25.45 13.53
N ILE A 162 -6.76 -24.43 13.73
CA ILE A 162 -5.81 -24.33 14.85
C ILE A 162 -6.56 -24.33 16.19
N GLY A 163 -7.61 -23.50 16.31
CA GLY A 163 -8.42 -23.40 17.53
C GLY A 163 -9.20 -24.67 17.87
N SER A 164 -9.42 -25.57 16.91
CA SER A 164 -10.09 -26.85 17.15
C SER A 164 -9.21 -27.87 17.89
N ARG A 165 -7.89 -27.61 18.00
CA ARG A 165 -6.94 -28.50 18.66
C ARG A 165 -6.27 -27.84 19.87
N PRO A 166 -6.30 -28.49 21.05
CA PRO A 166 -5.54 -28.02 22.21
C PRO A 166 -4.03 -27.96 21.90
N GLY A 167 -3.35 -26.96 22.48
CA GLY A 167 -1.90 -26.83 22.41
C GLY A 167 -1.33 -26.22 21.13
N LEU A 168 -2.15 -25.95 20.11
CA LEU A 168 -1.71 -25.24 18.92
C LEU A 168 -1.87 -23.72 19.07
N SER A 169 -0.87 -22.98 18.60
CA SER A 169 -0.85 -21.52 18.63
C SER A 169 -0.79 -20.97 17.22
N CYS A 170 -1.60 -19.95 16.93
CA CYS A 170 -1.61 -19.29 15.62
C CYS A 170 -0.24 -18.71 15.25
N TYR A 171 0.52 -18.22 16.23
CA TYR A 171 1.85 -17.64 16.01
C TYR A 171 2.82 -18.62 15.35
N ASN A 172 2.70 -19.93 15.61
CA ASN A 172 3.57 -20.97 15.04
C ASN A 172 3.39 -21.12 13.52
N TYR A 173 2.27 -20.62 12.98
CA TYR A 173 1.90 -20.74 11.58
C TYR A 173 2.02 -19.42 10.82
N ILE A 174 2.40 -18.34 11.48
CA ILE A 174 2.61 -17.02 10.88
C ILE A 174 4.10 -16.87 10.51
N SER A 175 4.37 -16.25 9.36
CA SER A 175 5.74 -16.02 8.92
C SER A 175 6.50 -15.06 9.84
N PRO A 176 7.82 -15.29 10.06
CA PRO A 176 8.67 -14.39 10.82
C PRO A 176 8.64 -12.94 10.34
N TYR A 177 8.36 -12.69 9.05
CA TYR A 177 8.27 -11.31 8.52
C TYR A 177 7.19 -10.44 9.18
N TYR A 178 6.25 -11.03 9.92
CA TYR A 178 5.21 -10.31 10.65
C TYR A 178 5.53 -10.09 12.13
N THR A 179 6.62 -10.65 12.63
CA THR A 179 6.99 -10.57 14.05
C THR A 179 7.58 -9.21 14.40
N ARG A 180 7.51 -8.87 15.68
CA ARG A 180 8.18 -7.71 16.25
C ARG A 180 9.69 -7.74 16.00
N ASP A 181 10.32 -8.90 16.13
CA ASP A 181 11.77 -9.00 15.99
C ASP A 181 12.22 -8.67 14.55
N MET A 182 11.47 -9.10 13.52
CA MET A 182 11.73 -8.66 12.16
C MET A 182 11.40 -7.18 11.93
N LEU A 183 10.38 -6.64 12.61
CA LEU A 183 10.09 -5.21 12.56
C LEU A 183 11.26 -4.39 13.14
N LEU A 184 11.80 -4.79 14.29
CA LEU A 184 13.00 -4.19 14.89
C LEU A 184 14.20 -4.28 13.96
N ALA A 185 14.45 -5.47 13.38
CA ALA A 185 15.53 -5.66 12.42
C ALA A 185 15.41 -4.74 11.20
N THR A 186 14.17 -4.51 10.72
CA THR A 186 13.89 -3.63 9.56
C THR A 186 14.25 -2.16 9.85
N TRP A 187 14.05 -1.70 11.09
CA TRP A 187 14.29 -0.31 11.49
C TRP A 187 15.53 -0.14 12.38
N SER A 188 16.43 -1.13 12.37
CA SER A 188 17.66 -1.12 13.18
C SER A 188 18.69 -0.10 12.68
N GLY A 189 18.62 0.30 11.40
CA GLY A 189 19.51 1.28 10.80
C GLY A 189 19.46 2.64 11.49
N ILE A 190 20.63 3.24 11.72
CA ILE A 190 20.76 4.55 12.34
C ILE A 190 21.08 5.58 11.27
N MET A 191 20.20 6.58 11.13
CA MET A 191 20.48 7.78 10.34
C MET A 191 21.19 8.78 11.24
N HIS A 192 22.52 8.88 11.13
CA HIS A 192 23.32 9.74 11.99
C HIS A 192 23.09 11.22 11.67
N PRO A 193 22.95 12.11 12.68
CA PRO A 193 22.94 13.56 12.51
C PRO A 193 24.18 14.01 11.72
N ILE A 194 24.01 14.97 10.81
CA ILE A 194 25.13 15.67 10.20
C ILE A 194 25.39 16.91 11.07
N GLY A 195 26.63 17.06 11.54
CA GLY A 195 27.06 18.22 12.32
C GLY A 195 27.16 19.49 11.46
N ASP A 196 27.65 20.58 12.04
CA ASP A 196 27.81 21.83 11.31
C ASP A 196 28.79 21.67 10.13
N SER A 197 28.45 22.26 9.00
CA SER A 197 29.29 22.28 7.80
C SER A 197 30.66 22.91 8.01
N GLU A 198 30.81 23.80 9.00
CA GLU A 198 32.09 24.41 9.35
C GLU A 198 33.11 23.39 9.89
N ASP A 199 32.62 22.31 10.50
CA ASP A 199 33.46 21.27 11.12
C ASP A 199 33.76 20.09 10.17
N TRP A 200 33.25 20.12 8.94
CA TRP A 200 33.37 18.97 8.04
C TRP A 200 34.78 18.83 7.48
N VAL A 201 35.42 17.69 7.75
CA VAL A 201 36.67 17.29 7.07
C VAL A 201 36.32 16.74 5.69
N ILE A 202 36.42 17.56 4.65
CA ILE A 202 36.13 17.18 3.27
C ILE A 202 37.38 16.58 2.62
N PRO A 203 37.37 15.30 2.19
CA PRO A 203 38.49 14.69 1.50
C PRO A 203 38.85 15.43 0.20
N SER A 204 40.15 15.53 -0.10
CA SER A 204 40.68 16.25 -1.27
C SER A 204 40.09 15.76 -2.60
N HIS A 205 39.83 14.46 -2.73
CA HIS A 205 39.21 13.88 -3.92
C HIS A 205 37.74 14.29 -4.10
N ILE A 206 37.03 14.70 -3.04
CA ILE A 206 35.67 15.26 -3.12
C ILE A 206 35.73 16.76 -3.40
N SER A 207 36.60 17.49 -2.70
CA SER A 207 36.78 18.94 -2.90
C SER A 207 37.18 19.28 -4.34
N SER A 208 37.94 18.41 -5.00
CA SER A 208 38.34 18.55 -6.40
C SER A 208 37.24 18.21 -7.42
N VAL A 209 36.11 17.64 -7.01
CA VAL A 209 34.99 17.33 -7.91
C VAL A 209 34.28 18.62 -8.32
N ARG A 210 34.31 18.92 -9.62
CA ARG A 210 33.53 20.02 -10.19
C ARG A 210 32.14 19.54 -10.58
N CYS A 211 31.15 19.75 -9.71
CA CYS A 211 29.74 19.51 -10.02
C CYS A 211 29.25 20.49 -11.10
N LYS A 212 29.11 20.01 -12.34
CA LYS A 212 28.47 20.76 -13.43
C LYS A 212 26.95 20.73 -13.25
N PRO A 213 26.21 21.78 -13.65
CA PRO A 213 24.76 21.71 -13.70
C PRO A 213 24.32 20.56 -14.63
N PRO A 214 23.13 19.98 -14.42
CA PRO A 214 22.58 18.98 -15.33
C PRO A 214 22.62 19.49 -16.78
N SER A 215 22.96 18.64 -17.75
CA SER A 215 23.01 19.05 -19.16
C SER A 215 21.60 19.39 -19.65
N CYS A 216 21.27 20.69 -19.70
CA CYS A 216 19.98 21.20 -20.14
C CYS A 216 19.88 21.19 -21.68
N LEU A 217 19.91 20.04 -22.35
CA LEU A 217 19.87 20.02 -23.83
C LEU A 217 18.55 20.55 -24.40
N LYS A 218 17.42 20.42 -23.69
CA LYS A 218 16.15 21.13 -23.96
C LYS A 218 15.31 21.26 -22.68
N ARG A 219 14.74 22.45 -22.43
CA ARG A 219 13.64 22.61 -21.47
C ARG A 219 12.33 22.28 -22.21
N PRO A 220 11.48 21.33 -21.76
CA PRO A 220 10.16 21.20 -22.35
C PRO A 220 9.37 22.50 -22.09
N PRO A 221 8.56 22.99 -23.06
CA PRO A 221 7.78 24.20 -22.88
C PRO A 221 6.77 24.03 -21.74
N GLY A 222 6.84 24.93 -20.75
CA GLY A 222 5.91 25.03 -19.62
C GLY A 222 6.45 24.52 -18.28
N ARG A 223 5.78 24.93 -17.18
CA ARG A 223 6.03 24.37 -15.84
C ARG A 223 5.43 22.97 -15.77
N PRO A 224 6.20 21.92 -15.43
CA PRO A 224 5.63 20.60 -15.15
C PRO A 224 4.52 20.71 -14.11
N LYS A 225 3.39 20.06 -14.35
CA LYS A 225 2.25 20.08 -13.41
C LYS A 225 2.71 19.46 -12.09
N LYS A 226 2.46 20.17 -10.98
CA LYS A 226 2.75 19.68 -9.61
C LYS A 226 1.82 18.54 -9.18
N SER A 227 0.58 18.58 -9.65
CA SER A 227 -0.44 17.57 -9.36
C SER A 227 -0.44 16.48 -10.43
N ARG A 228 -0.59 15.23 -9.99
CA ARG A 228 -0.85 14.09 -10.86
C ARG A 228 -2.06 14.39 -11.75
N ILE A 229 -1.99 13.99 -13.02
CA ILE A 229 -3.15 14.00 -13.92
C ILE A 229 -4.04 12.82 -13.50
N PRO A 230 -5.30 13.06 -13.09
CA PRO A 230 -6.21 11.98 -12.74
C PRO A 230 -6.45 11.08 -13.95
N SER A 231 -6.54 9.77 -13.73
CA SER A 231 -6.95 8.81 -14.76
C SER A 231 -8.45 8.97 -15.09
N ILE A 232 -8.89 8.46 -16.23
CA ILE A 232 -10.31 8.42 -16.61
C ILE A 232 -11.09 7.70 -15.49
N GLY A 233 -12.09 8.37 -14.91
CA GLY A 233 -12.88 7.88 -13.76
C GLY A 233 -12.51 8.48 -12.40
N GLU A 234 -11.31 9.06 -12.23
CA GLU A 234 -10.92 9.77 -11.00
C GLU A 234 -11.38 11.23 -10.97
N TYR A 235 -12.01 11.68 -12.06
CA TYR A 235 -12.52 13.04 -12.20
C TYR A 235 -13.77 13.24 -11.33
N ARG A 236 -13.57 13.64 -10.08
CA ARG A 236 -14.66 14.05 -9.18
C ARG A 236 -15.21 15.42 -9.58
N GLY A 237 -16.05 15.41 -10.60
CA GLY A 237 -16.90 16.54 -10.98
C GLY A 237 -16.21 17.59 -11.83
N SER A 238 -16.92 18.04 -12.88
CA SER A 238 -16.63 19.31 -13.53
C SER A 238 -16.64 20.37 -12.44
N LYS A 239 -15.53 21.10 -12.25
CA LYS A 239 -15.57 22.36 -11.51
C LYS A 239 -16.55 23.24 -12.26
N HIS A 240 -17.81 23.19 -11.87
CA HIS A 240 -18.86 24.06 -12.33
C HIS A 240 -18.35 25.48 -12.17
N ARG A 241 -17.94 26.09 -13.28
CA ARG A 241 -17.36 27.43 -13.26
C ARG A 241 -18.47 28.35 -12.78
N LYS A 242 -18.31 28.89 -11.56
CA LYS A 242 -19.16 29.97 -11.07
C LYS A 242 -18.83 31.22 -11.86
N CYS A 243 -19.86 31.93 -12.29
CA CYS A 243 -19.69 33.21 -12.93
C CYS A 243 -19.03 34.18 -11.93
N SER A 244 -17.87 34.74 -12.25
CA SER A 244 -17.14 35.65 -11.35
C SER A 244 -17.85 36.99 -11.12
N ARG A 245 -18.99 37.25 -11.78
CA ARG A 245 -19.82 38.46 -11.61
C ARG A 245 -20.98 38.23 -10.64
N CYS A 246 -21.71 37.13 -10.78
CA CYS A 246 -22.92 36.86 -9.98
C CYS A 246 -22.79 35.64 -9.07
N ASN A 247 -21.66 34.94 -9.09
CA ASN A 247 -21.37 33.71 -8.34
C ASN A 247 -22.31 32.52 -8.60
N VAL A 248 -23.18 32.61 -9.62
CA VAL A 248 -24.09 31.53 -10.05
C VAL A 248 -23.36 30.55 -10.95
N VAL A 249 -23.68 29.26 -10.80
CA VAL A 249 -23.18 28.15 -11.62
C VAL A 249 -23.96 28.07 -12.93
N GLY A 250 -23.29 27.76 -14.05
CA GLY A 250 -23.94 27.42 -15.32
C GLY A 250 -23.60 28.34 -16.49
N HIS A 251 -22.91 29.46 -16.24
CA HIS A 251 -22.45 30.38 -17.29
C HIS A 251 -21.16 31.10 -16.86
N ASN A 252 -20.50 31.79 -17.80
CA ASN A 252 -19.27 32.54 -17.52
C ASN A 252 -19.51 34.07 -17.55
N LYS A 253 -18.53 34.87 -17.11
CA LYS A 253 -18.65 36.35 -17.04
C LYS A 253 -19.07 36.98 -18.38
N LYS A 254 -18.62 36.43 -19.52
CA LYS A 254 -18.91 36.98 -20.86
C LYS A 254 -20.36 36.77 -21.28
N THR A 255 -21.00 35.72 -20.79
CA THR A 255 -22.39 35.36 -21.11
C THR A 255 -23.35 35.62 -19.94
N CYS A 256 -22.94 36.46 -18.98
CA CYS A 256 -23.71 36.76 -17.78
C CYS A 256 -24.68 37.91 -18.03
N SER A 257 -25.98 37.62 -17.99
CA SER A 257 -27.07 38.60 -18.08
C SER A 257 -27.48 39.19 -16.72
N ASN A 258 -26.97 38.67 -15.60
CA ASN A 258 -27.30 39.18 -14.26
C ASN A 258 -26.67 40.57 -14.02
N ALA A 259 -27.38 41.44 -13.29
CA ALA A 259 -26.92 42.76 -12.90
C ALA A 259 -25.57 42.71 -12.12
N ILE A 260 -24.77 43.78 -12.18
CA ILE A 260 -23.53 43.86 -11.39
C ILE A 260 -23.94 44.04 -9.92
N PRO A 261 -23.51 43.17 -8.99
CA PRO A 261 -23.79 43.38 -7.58
C PRO A 261 -23.11 44.67 -7.12
N MET A 262 -23.87 45.59 -6.51
CA MET A 262 -23.28 46.76 -5.87
C MET A 262 -22.47 46.30 -4.65
N ALA A 263 -21.26 46.84 -4.48
CA ALA A 263 -20.40 46.51 -3.36
C ALA A 263 -21.14 46.81 -2.04
N LYS A 264 -21.19 45.84 -1.13
CA LYS A 264 -21.55 46.12 0.26
C LYS A 264 -20.31 46.77 0.90
N ASN A 265 -20.43 48.03 1.31
CA ASN A 265 -19.47 48.68 2.21
C ASN A 265 -19.37 47.90 3.52
#